data_AF-A0A1V2IK66-F1
#
_entry.id   AF-A0A1V2IK66-F1
#
_cell.length_a   1.000
_cell.length_b   1.000
_cell.length_c   1.000
_cell.angle_alpha   90.00
_cell.angle_beta   90.00
_cell.angle_gamma   90.00
#
_symmetry.space_group_name_H-M   'P 1'
#
loop_
_entity.id
_entity.type
_entity.pdbx_description
1 polymer ?
#
loop_
_entity_poly.entity_id
_entity_poly.type
_entity_poly.pdbx_seq_one_letter_code
_entity_poly.pdbx_strand_id
1 'polypeptide(L)'
;MTNPTTGLTGALADLAARLSSLETLLADLDARTTATDPVTALPAVSDSSQDQEEPLEPAFAGVTDWVEQYFRVAYPRSTGGEFRWCAQWWDHLEAVIRLEALWRAWEHARTDPNTGIATWHTTLLDPQLAVLCGPSGPFRACRPDRHEPDRPLPVTPTPPGHFNPAASGEDS
;
A
#
# COMPACT_ATOMS: atom_id res chain seq x y z
N MET A 1 8.02 -24.87 -54.35
CA MET A 1 8.02 -25.38 -52.96
C MET A 1 9.09 -24.59 -52.20
N THR A 2 8.70 -23.55 -51.46
CA THR A 2 9.63 -22.76 -50.64
C THR A 2 9.90 -23.52 -49.34
N ASN A 3 11.19 -23.77 -49.04
CA ASN A 3 11.61 -24.57 -47.89
C ASN A 3 11.39 -23.82 -46.56
N PRO A 4 10.69 -24.40 -45.57
CA PRO A 4 10.40 -23.74 -44.29
C PRO A 4 11.66 -23.46 -43.44
N THR A 5 12.76 -24.19 -43.68
CA THR A 5 14.02 -24.08 -42.93
C THR A 5 14.73 -22.73 -43.15
N THR A 6 14.60 -22.12 -44.33
CA THR A 6 15.26 -20.83 -44.64
C THR A 6 14.65 -19.67 -43.86
N GLY A 7 13.34 -19.71 -43.58
CA GLY A 7 12.66 -18.67 -42.81
C GLY A 7 13.02 -18.69 -41.32
N LEU A 8 13.20 -19.89 -40.76
CA LEU A 8 13.54 -20.06 -39.35
C LEU A 8 14.96 -19.57 -39.03
N THR A 9 15.92 -19.85 -39.93
CA THR A 9 17.30 -19.37 -39.79
C THR A 9 17.39 -17.85 -39.90
N GLY A 10 16.60 -17.22 -40.78
CA GLY A 10 16.51 -15.76 -40.88
C GLY A 10 15.94 -15.10 -39.62
N ALA A 11 14.87 -15.68 -39.06
CA ALA A 11 14.28 -15.19 -37.82
C ALA A 11 15.22 -15.33 -36.61
N LEU A 12 16.00 -16.42 -36.55
CA LEU A 12 16.99 -16.63 -35.50
C LEU A 12 18.15 -15.60 -35.61
N ALA A 13 18.59 -15.29 -36.83
CA ALA A 13 19.61 -14.27 -37.06
C ALA A 13 19.13 -12.86 -36.69
N ASP A 14 17.87 -12.54 -37.00
CA ASP A 14 17.26 -11.27 -36.60
C ASP A 14 17.14 -11.15 -35.07
N LEU A 15 16.72 -12.23 -34.39
CA LEU A 15 16.66 -12.27 -32.92
C LEU A 15 18.06 -12.06 -32.30
N ALA A 16 19.09 -12.70 -32.84
CA ALA A 16 20.46 -12.54 -32.38
C ALA A 16 20.97 -11.09 -32.56
N ALA A 17 20.65 -10.45 -33.69
CA ALA A 17 20.99 -9.06 -33.92
C ALA A 17 20.28 -8.10 -32.95
N ARG A 18 19.00 -8.38 -32.62
CA ARG A 18 18.23 -7.61 -31.65
C ARG A 18 18.73 -7.78 -30.21
N LEU A 19 19.17 -8.98 -29.84
CA LEU A 19 19.81 -9.24 -28.54
C LEU A 19 21.12 -8.47 -28.39
N SER A 20 21.99 -8.52 -29.39
CA SER A 20 23.26 -7.77 -29.38
C SER A 20 23.05 -6.24 -29.33
N SER A 21 21.99 -5.74 -29.97
CA SER A 21 21.60 -4.33 -29.87
C SER A 21 21.12 -3.96 -28.46
N LEU A 22 20.36 -4.84 -27.80
CA LEU A 22 19.90 -4.64 -26.41
C LEU A 22 21.07 -4.64 -25.43
N GLU A 23 22.01 -5.58 -25.57
CA GLU A 23 23.21 -5.66 -24.74
C GLU A 23 24.05 -4.37 -24.83
N THR A 24 24.16 -3.80 -26.03
CA THR A 24 24.87 -2.54 -26.26
C THR A 24 24.18 -1.36 -25.57
N LEU A 25 22.84 -1.29 -25.64
CA LEU A 25 22.08 -0.24 -24.97
C LEU A 25 22.15 -0.35 -23.44
N LEU A 26 22.18 -1.58 -22.91
CA LEU A 26 22.33 -1.80 -21.47
C LEU A 26 23.69 -1.32 -20.98
N ALA A 27 24.76 -1.62 -21.73
CA ALA A 27 26.12 -1.18 -21.40
C ALA A 27 26.27 0.36 -21.45
N ASP A 28 25.61 1.03 -22.39
CA ASP A 28 25.60 2.50 -22.47
C ASP A 28 24.84 3.13 -21.29
N LEU A 29 23.70 2.55 -20.89
CA LEU A 29 22.96 2.99 -19.71
C LEU A 29 23.79 2.80 -18.43
N ASP A 30 24.44 1.66 -18.24
CA ASP A 30 25.32 1.42 -17.08
C ASP A 30 26.47 2.43 -17.05
N ALA A 31 27.10 2.71 -18.20
CA ALA A 31 28.15 3.71 -18.33
C ALA A 31 27.65 5.12 -17.96
N ARG A 32 26.42 5.49 -18.34
CA ARG A 32 25.81 6.78 -17.98
C ARG A 32 25.42 6.86 -16.50
N THR A 33 25.08 5.73 -15.89
CA THR A 33 24.76 5.67 -14.46
C THR A 33 26.03 5.74 -13.60
N THR A 34 27.12 5.14 -14.08
CA THR A 34 28.44 5.21 -13.43
C THR A 34 29.21 6.50 -13.73
N ALA A 35 28.96 7.16 -14.87
CA ALA A 35 29.51 8.47 -15.20
C ALA A 35 28.74 9.64 -14.55
N THR A 36 28.42 9.50 -13.26
CA THR A 36 28.08 10.66 -12.43
C THR A 36 29.40 11.35 -12.09
N ASP A 37 29.76 12.36 -12.88
CA ASP A 37 30.88 13.24 -12.56
C ASP A 37 30.61 13.98 -11.25
N PRO A 38 31.60 14.06 -10.34
CA PRO A 38 31.49 14.77 -9.08
C PRO A 38 31.54 16.27 -9.33
N VAL A 39 30.56 17.00 -8.80
CA VAL A 39 30.72 18.45 -8.59
C VAL A 39 31.96 18.64 -7.71
N THR A 40 32.94 19.37 -8.25
CA THR A 40 34.21 19.80 -7.64
C THR A 40 34.20 19.89 -6.11
N ALA A 41 35.13 19.16 -5.48
CA ALA A 41 35.34 19.07 -4.05
C ALA A 41 35.55 20.43 -3.36
N LEU A 42 34.54 20.86 -2.60
CA LEU A 42 34.73 21.42 -1.26
C LEU A 42 35.13 20.25 -0.32
N PRO A 43 35.85 20.50 0.80
CA PRO A 43 36.63 19.47 1.49
C PRO A 43 35.76 18.27 1.88
N ALA A 44 36.33 17.08 1.69
CA ALA A 44 35.67 15.79 1.83
C ALA A 44 34.89 15.66 3.14
N VAL A 45 33.57 15.85 3.06
CA VAL A 45 32.66 15.17 3.96
C VAL A 45 32.58 13.76 3.40
N SER A 46 33.12 12.81 4.16
CA SER A 46 32.92 11.40 3.89
C SER A 46 31.44 11.14 4.15
N ASP A 47 30.58 11.35 3.15
CA ASP A 47 29.16 11.06 3.27
C ASP A 47 28.96 9.55 3.08
N SER A 48 29.45 8.82 4.08
CA SER A 48 28.84 7.56 4.48
C SER A 48 27.63 7.89 5.35
N SER A 49 26.69 8.67 4.82
CA SER A 49 25.32 8.65 5.28
C SER A 49 24.73 7.32 4.79
N GLN A 50 25.03 6.26 5.53
CA GLN A 50 23.87 5.52 6.02
C GLN A 50 23.08 6.59 6.76
N ASP A 51 22.12 7.22 6.07
CA ASP A 51 21.06 7.96 6.73
C ASP A 51 20.46 6.92 7.68
N GLN A 52 20.96 6.92 8.91
CA GLN A 52 20.17 6.48 10.03
C GLN A 52 19.08 7.51 10.06
N GLU A 53 18.04 7.24 9.27
CA GLU A 53 16.79 7.96 9.27
C GLU A 53 16.30 7.83 10.71
N GLU A 54 16.65 8.80 11.56
CA GLU A 54 16.23 8.82 12.94
C GLU A 54 14.72 8.65 12.90
N PRO A 55 14.16 7.66 13.64
CA PRO A 55 12.74 7.41 13.57
C PRO A 55 11.99 8.70 13.85
N LEU A 56 11.38 9.27 12.82
CA LEU A 56 10.62 10.50 12.94
C LEU A 56 9.54 10.24 13.98
N GLU A 57 9.54 11.06 15.04
CA GLU A 57 8.49 10.96 16.04
C GLU A 57 7.13 11.15 15.35
N PRO A 58 6.16 10.25 15.61
CA PRO A 58 4.82 10.38 15.09
C PRO A 58 4.24 11.75 15.47
N ALA A 59 3.56 12.42 14.54
CA ALA A 59 2.94 13.71 14.83
C ALA A 59 1.77 13.56 15.83
N PHE A 60 1.19 12.37 15.89
CA PHE A 60 0.16 11.99 16.86
C PHE A 60 0.59 10.73 17.61
N ALA A 61 0.18 10.61 18.88
CA ALA A 61 0.58 9.47 19.71
C ALA A 61 0.02 8.12 19.22
N GLY A 62 -1.05 8.16 18.42
CA GLY A 62 -1.75 6.99 17.90
C GLY A 62 -2.92 7.36 17.01
N VAL A 63 -3.58 6.36 16.42
CA VAL A 63 -4.79 6.58 15.60
C VAL A 63 -5.90 7.29 16.37
N THR A 64 -6.07 7.02 17.66
CA THR A 64 -7.11 7.68 18.47
C THR A 64 -6.88 9.18 18.53
N ASP A 65 -5.64 9.57 18.79
CA ASP A 65 -5.22 10.97 18.86
C ASP A 65 -5.35 11.67 17.50
N TRP A 66 -4.91 11.01 16.43
CA TRP A 66 -5.06 11.50 15.06
C TRP A 66 -6.54 11.66 14.65
N VAL A 67 -7.41 10.71 15.01
CA VAL A 67 -8.84 10.79 14.67
C VAL A 67 -9.50 11.94 15.41
N GLU A 68 -9.22 12.07 16.71
CA GLU A 68 -9.83 13.08 17.57
C GLU A 68 -9.33 14.49 17.26
N GLN A 69 -8.04 14.68 17.04
CA GLN A 69 -7.47 16.01 16.88
C GLN A 69 -7.43 16.47 15.42
N TYR A 70 -7.28 15.56 14.46
CA TYR A 70 -7.10 15.91 13.05
C TYR A 70 -8.23 15.42 12.16
N PHE A 71 -8.43 14.11 12.03
CA PHE A 71 -9.30 13.53 10.99
C PHE A 71 -10.73 14.07 11.03
N ARG A 72 -11.36 14.10 12.22
CA ARG A 72 -12.75 14.56 12.36
C ARG A 72 -12.93 16.03 12.01
N VAL A 73 -11.88 16.84 12.17
CA VAL A 73 -11.90 18.29 11.93
C VAL A 73 -11.54 18.59 10.48
N ALA A 74 -10.59 17.84 9.91
CA ALA A 74 -10.12 18.01 8.53
C ALA A 74 -11.15 17.53 7.49
N TYR A 75 -11.94 16.49 7.81
CA TYR A 75 -12.89 15.88 6.88
C TYR A 75 -14.34 15.92 7.40
N PRO A 76 -14.90 17.12 7.69
CA PRO A 76 -16.27 17.23 8.16
C PRO A 76 -17.23 16.90 7.02
N ARG A 77 -18.17 15.98 7.27
CA ARG A 77 -19.21 15.57 6.30
C ARG A 77 -20.54 15.44 7.02
N SER A 78 -21.62 15.74 6.30
CA SER A 78 -22.99 15.59 6.81
C SER A 78 -23.30 14.11 7.05
N THR A 79 -23.49 13.72 8.31
CA THR A 79 -23.90 12.36 8.66
C THR A 79 -25.41 12.19 8.52
N GLY A 80 -25.88 11.04 8.01
CA GLY A 80 -27.31 10.72 7.95
C GLY A 80 -27.86 10.40 6.56
N GLY A 81 -27.05 10.52 5.51
CA GLY A 81 -27.37 10.13 4.13
C GLY A 81 -26.63 8.87 3.68
N GLU A 82 -25.96 8.91 2.54
CA GLU A 82 -25.05 7.82 2.11
C GLU A 82 -23.79 7.76 2.98
N PHE A 83 -23.39 8.90 3.55
CA PHE A 83 -22.27 9.01 4.48
C PHE A 83 -22.68 8.59 5.90
N ARG A 84 -22.01 7.55 6.41
CA ARG A 84 -22.19 6.97 7.73
C ARG A 84 -20.93 7.21 8.58
N TRP A 85 -21.13 7.60 9.82
CA TRP A 85 -20.07 7.72 10.82
C TRP A 85 -20.63 7.29 12.17
N CYS A 86 -19.84 6.54 12.94
CA CYS A 86 -20.16 6.20 14.32
C CYS A 86 -19.26 6.99 15.27
N ALA A 87 -19.85 7.65 16.28
CA ALA A 87 -19.08 8.33 17.32
C ALA A 87 -18.20 7.36 18.12
N GLN A 88 -18.63 6.10 18.25
CA GLN A 88 -17.91 5.01 18.90
C GLN A 88 -17.14 4.16 17.87
N TRP A 89 -16.45 4.81 16.93
CA TRP A 89 -15.75 4.14 15.83
C TRP A 89 -14.77 3.06 16.28
N TRP A 90 -14.19 3.21 17.48
CA TRP A 90 -13.25 2.25 18.08
C TRP A 90 -13.87 0.89 18.42
N ASP A 91 -15.21 0.79 18.51
CA ASP A 91 -15.91 -0.47 18.75
C ASP A 91 -16.17 -1.26 17.44
N HIS A 92 -15.73 -0.72 16.31
CA HIS A 92 -15.81 -1.35 15.00
C HIS A 92 -14.40 -1.75 14.53
N LEU A 93 -14.02 -3.02 14.70
CA LEU A 93 -12.65 -3.48 14.43
C LEU A 93 -12.20 -3.19 12.98
N GLU A 94 -13.10 -3.34 12.00
CA GLU A 94 -12.78 -2.99 10.62
C GLU A 94 -12.48 -1.50 10.46
N ALA A 95 -13.23 -0.63 11.14
CA ALA A 95 -12.98 0.82 11.12
C ALA A 95 -11.62 1.16 11.76
N VAL A 96 -11.30 0.55 12.90
CA VAL A 96 -10.01 0.71 13.57
C VAL A 96 -8.86 0.37 12.63
N ILE A 97 -8.91 -0.80 11.98
CA ILE A 97 -7.86 -1.25 11.06
C ILE A 97 -7.69 -0.29 9.88
N ARG A 98 -8.80 0.17 9.29
CA ARG A 98 -8.77 1.12 8.17
C ARG A 98 -8.21 2.48 8.57
N LEU A 99 -8.65 3.03 9.71
CA LEU A 99 -8.18 4.32 10.23
C LEU A 99 -6.70 4.26 10.64
N GLU A 100 -6.26 3.15 11.24
CA GLU A 100 -4.85 2.91 11.56
C GLU A 100 -3.98 2.91 10.30
N ALA A 101 -4.43 2.22 9.24
CA ALA A 101 -3.72 2.20 7.97
C ALA A 101 -3.65 3.59 7.32
N LEU A 102 -4.76 4.34 7.35
CA LEU A 102 -4.80 5.72 6.86
C LEU A 102 -3.87 6.64 7.63
N TRP A 103 -3.87 6.56 8.97
CA TRP A 103 -3.00 7.36 9.83
C TRP A 103 -1.52 7.05 9.58
N ARG A 104 -1.12 5.78 9.57
CA ARG A 104 0.29 5.41 9.29
C ARG A 104 0.76 5.88 7.92
N ALA A 105 -0.09 5.76 6.91
CA ALA A 105 0.23 6.25 5.58
C ALA A 105 0.27 7.78 5.52
N TRP A 106 -0.54 8.47 6.33
CA TRP A 106 -0.51 9.93 6.47
C TRP A 106 0.77 10.40 7.15
N GLU A 107 1.22 9.72 8.21
CA GLU A 107 2.49 9.98 8.91
C GLU A 107 3.69 9.85 7.97
N HIS A 108 3.66 8.87 7.06
CA HIS A 108 4.67 8.77 6.02
C HIS A 108 4.51 9.87 4.96
N ALA A 109 3.29 10.11 4.48
CA ALA A 109 3.02 11.07 3.42
C ALA A 109 3.37 12.52 3.80
N ARG A 110 3.30 12.90 5.08
CA ARG A 110 3.69 14.24 5.54
C ARG A 110 5.20 14.51 5.49
N THR A 111 6.03 13.47 5.34
CA THR A 111 7.50 13.64 5.26
C THR A 111 7.94 14.09 3.87
N ASP A 112 7.16 13.82 2.83
CA ASP A 112 7.34 14.40 1.50
C ASP A 112 6.60 15.75 1.41
N PRO A 113 7.33 16.89 1.39
CA PRO A 113 6.71 18.21 1.32
C PRO A 113 6.11 18.54 -0.05
N ASN A 114 6.39 17.74 -1.09
CA ASN A 114 5.94 18.03 -2.45
C ASN A 114 4.57 17.41 -2.73
N THR A 115 4.52 16.09 -2.84
CA THR A 115 3.34 15.39 -3.38
C THR A 115 2.76 14.38 -2.42
N GLY A 116 3.42 14.09 -1.30
CA GLY A 116 3.05 13.03 -0.36
C GLY A 116 1.57 13.09 0.04
N ILE A 117 1.11 14.24 0.55
CA ILE A 117 -0.29 14.40 0.96
C ILE A 117 -1.27 14.27 -0.21
N ALA A 118 -0.95 14.83 -1.38
CA ALA A 118 -1.81 14.71 -2.57
C ALA A 118 -1.92 13.24 -3.06
N THR A 119 -0.80 12.52 -3.04
CA THR A 119 -0.76 11.09 -3.37
C THR A 119 -1.52 10.28 -2.33
N TRP A 120 -1.33 10.53 -1.04
CA TRP A 120 -2.06 9.83 0.02
C TRP A 120 -3.57 10.05 -0.08
N HIS A 121 -4.01 11.27 -0.39
CA HIS A 121 -5.41 11.58 -0.63
C HIS A 121 -6.01 10.69 -1.73
N THR A 122 -5.39 10.72 -2.90
CA THR A 122 -5.91 10.09 -4.11
C THR A 122 -5.78 8.56 -4.12
N THR A 123 -4.72 8.03 -3.51
CA THR A 123 -4.40 6.59 -3.53
C THR A 123 -4.98 5.83 -2.35
N LEU A 124 -5.13 6.48 -1.19
CA LEU A 124 -5.51 5.82 0.06
C LEU A 124 -6.76 6.44 0.68
N LEU A 125 -6.75 7.75 0.96
CA LEU A 125 -7.82 8.39 1.70
C LEU A 125 -9.17 8.26 1.00
N ASP A 126 -9.30 8.74 -0.23
CA ASP A 126 -10.58 8.82 -0.93
C ASP A 126 -11.19 7.42 -1.18
N PRO A 127 -10.44 6.40 -1.65
CA PRO A 127 -10.96 5.05 -1.79
C PRO A 127 -11.37 4.43 -0.45
N GLN A 128 -10.60 4.65 0.62
CA GLN A 128 -10.92 4.09 1.94
C GLN A 128 -12.11 4.79 2.57
N LEU A 129 -12.26 6.12 2.43
CA LEU A 129 -13.42 6.87 2.93
C LEU A 129 -14.71 6.41 2.28
N ALA A 130 -14.70 6.13 0.99
CA ALA A 130 -15.86 5.61 0.28
C ALA A 130 -16.37 4.29 0.89
N VAL A 131 -15.45 3.44 1.37
CA VAL A 131 -15.81 2.17 2.02
C VAL A 131 -16.13 2.36 3.51
N LEU A 132 -15.26 3.05 4.25
CA LEU A 132 -15.39 3.29 5.69
C LEU A 132 -16.71 3.98 6.03
N CYS A 133 -17.04 5.03 5.28
CA CYS A 133 -18.21 5.85 5.51
C CYS A 133 -19.37 5.51 4.56
N GLY A 134 -19.24 4.47 3.75
CA GLY A 134 -20.26 4.06 2.79
C GLY A 134 -21.47 3.38 3.43
N PRO A 135 -22.58 3.23 2.68
CA PRO A 135 -23.81 2.62 3.19
C PRO A 135 -23.66 1.12 3.52
N SER A 136 -22.69 0.43 2.92
CA SER A 136 -22.32 -0.96 3.20
C SER A 136 -21.10 -1.09 4.12
N GLY A 137 -20.55 0.02 4.61
CA GLY A 137 -19.35 0.05 5.43
C GLY A 137 -19.54 -0.50 6.84
N PRO A 138 -18.49 -0.42 7.68
CA PRO A 138 -18.54 -0.86 9.08
C PRO A 138 -19.64 -0.14 9.86
N PHE A 139 -19.90 1.13 9.56
CA PHE A 139 -20.91 1.93 10.26
C PHE A 139 -22.34 1.78 9.71
N ARG A 140 -22.62 0.82 8.81
CA ARG A 140 -23.93 0.67 8.12
C ARG A 140 -25.13 0.59 9.06
N ALA A 141 -24.95 -0.06 10.21
CA ALA A 141 -26.01 -0.27 11.20
C ALA A 141 -26.17 0.90 12.18
N CYS A 142 -25.15 1.76 12.27
CA CYS A 142 -25.16 2.92 13.16
C CYS A 142 -26.02 4.06 12.61
N ARG A 143 -26.48 4.92 13.51
CA ARG A 143 -27.14 6.20 13.24
C ARG A 143 -26.39 7.30 14.00
N PRO A 144 -26.56 8.59 13.66
CA PRO A 144 -25.83 9.68 14.31
C PRO A 144 -25.93 9.68 15.85
N ASP A 145 -27.05 9.20 16.39
CA ASP A 145 -27.38 9.14 17.81
C ASP A 145 -27.41 7.70 18.37
N ARG A 146 -27.13 6.68 17.56
CA ARG A 146 -27.23 5.27 17.97
C ARG A 146 -26.11 4.41 17.42
N HIS A 147 -25.34 3.83 18.34
CA HIS A 147 -24.35 2.79 18.07
C HIS A 147 -24.96 1.39 17.99
N GLU A 148 -24.44 0.56 17.09
CA GLU A 148 -24.80 -0.85 16.95
C GLU A 148 -23.50 -1.65 16.72
N PRO A 149 -23.06 -2.49 17.67
CA PRO A 149 -21.79 -3.21 17.60
C PRO A 149 -21.79 -4.27 16.51
N ASP A 150 -20.61 -4.52 15.91
CA ASP A 150 -20.45 -5.56 14.90
C ASP A 150 -20.54 -6.96 15.50
N ARG A 151 -21.15 -7.87 14.74
CA ARG A 151 -21.20 -9.30 15.09
C ARG A 151 -20.15 -10.04 14.28
N PRO A 152 -19.31 -10.88 14.92
CA PRO A 152 -18.38 -11.75 14.20
C PRO A 152 -19.09 -12.59 13.15
N LEU A 153 -18.40 -12.86 12.04
CA LEU A 153 -18.92 -13.76 11.01
C LEU A 153 -19.08 -15.18 11.59
N PRO A 154 -20.18 -15.88 11.29
CA PRO A 154 -20.34 -17.26 11.74
C PRO A 154 -19.29 -18.14 11.09
N VAL A 155 -18.61 -18.96 11.90
CA VAL A 155 -17.63 -19.94 11.43
C VAL A 155 -17.97 -21.31 12.01
N THR A 156 -17.93 -22.34 11.17
CA THR A 156 -17.92 -23.73 11.63
C THR A 156 -16.47 -24.18 11.80
N PRO A 157 -16.13 -24.91 12.88
CA PRO A 157 -14.77 -25.42 13.06
C PRO A 157 -14.28 -26.18 11.84
N THR A 158 -13.02 -25.96 11.46
CA THR A 158 -12.39 -26.73 10.40
C THR A 158 -12.33 -28.21 10.81
N PRO A 159 -12.78 -29.14 9.96
CA PRO A 159 -12.64 -30.58 10.23
C PRO A 159 -11.17 -30.97 10.47
N PRO A 160 -10.90 -31.94 11.38
CA PRO A 160 -9.56 -32.51 11.55
C PRO A 160 -8.97 -32.98 10.21
N GLY A 161 -7.67 -32.75 9.99
CA GLY A 161 -6.98 -33.17 8.77
C GLY A 161 -7.27 -32.34 7.50
N HIS A 162 -8.20 -31.37 7.54
CA HIS A 162 -8.56 -30.58 6.34
C HIS A 162 -7.39 -29.76 5.77
N PHE A 163 -6.48 -29.27 6.63
CA PHE A 163 -5.26 -28.56 6.23
C PHE A 163 -3.99 -29.41 6.37
N ASN A 164 -4.10 -30.66 6.82
CA ASN A 164 -2.98 -31.58 6.97
C ASN A 164 -3.34 -32.97 6.41
N PRO A 165 -2.93 -33.30 5.16
CA PRO A 165 -3.25 -34.58 4.55
C PRO A 165 -2.60 -35.79 5.23
N ALA A 166 -1.65 -35.60 6.16
CA ALA A 166 -0.98 -36.68 6.88
C ALA A 166 -1.76 -37.18 8.12
N ALA A 167 -2.88 -36.55 8.51
CA ALA A 167 -3.64 -36.93 9.69
C ALA A 167 -4.78 -37.95 9.43
N SER A 168 -4.95 -38.41 8.18
CA SER A 168 -6.06 -39.30 7.78
C SER A 168 -5.76 -40.80 7.98
N GLY A 169 -4.80 -41.18 8.81
CA GLY A 169 -4.39 -42.57 8.94
C GLY A 169 -4.00 -42.93 10.36
N GLU A 170 -4.97 -43.11 11.24
CA GLU A 170 -4.89 -43.91 12.47
C GLU A 170 -6.28 -43.95 13.09
N ASP A 171 -7.12 -44.87 12.60
CA ASP A 171 -8.21 -45.49 13.36
C ASP A 171 -8.61 -46.77 12.59
N SER A 172 -8.08 -47.90 13.05
CA SER A 172 -8.50 -49.28 12.71
C SER A 172 -8.77 -50.04 13.99
#